data_AF-A0AA37KNW5-F1
#
_entry.id   AF-A0AA37KNW5-F1
#
_cell.length_a   1.000
_cell.length_b   1.000
_cell.length_c   1.000
_cell.angle_alpha   90.00
_cell.angle_beta   90.00
_cell.angle_gamma   90.00
#
_symmetry.space_group_name_H-M   'P 1'
#
loop_
_entity.id
_entity.type
_entity.pdbx_description
1 polymer ?
#
loop_
_entity_poly.entity_id
_entity_poly.type
_entity_poly.pdbx_seq_one_letter_code
_entity_poly.pdbx_strand_id
1 'polypeptide(L)'
;MPPDWGGVDAVGTVAPFYLKPGSVEELVAFYKPIAAACAPLPFYAYHIPSMTGINLPMIDFLKNGSKEIPNLNGIKFTSNNFMEMIECIRFDGGRFDILNGFDEMLLCGMAVGARGGVGSTYNYSLRTSPA
;
A
#
# COMPACT_ATOMS: atom_id res chain seq x y z
N MET A 1 22.01 -0.98 17.57
CA MET A 1 21.50 0.25 16.94
C MET A 1 20.68 -0.18 15.73
N PRO A 2 19.56 0.49 15.41
CA PRO A 2 18.88 0.25 14.14
C PRO A 2 19.86 0.46 12.97
N PRO A 3 19.69 -0.23 11.83
CA PRO A 3 20.51 0.01 10.65
C PRO A 3 20.46 1.47 10.22
N ASP A 4 21.56 2.00 9.68
CA ASP A 4 21.52 3.26 8.95
C ASP A 4 20.80 3.00 7.62
N TRP A 5 19.54 3.42 7.56
CA TRP A 5 18.69 3.24 6.38
C TRP A 5 18.98 4.25 5.25
N GLY A 6 20.03 5.06 5.37
CA GLY A 6 20.44 5.99 4.30
C GLY A 6 19.39 7.05 3.97
N GLY A 7 18.55 7.41 4.95
CA GLY A 7 17.47 8.40 4.77
C GLY A 7 16.17 7.85 4.16
N VAL A 8 15.98 6.52 4.11
CA VAL A 8 14.71 5.92 3.68
C VAL A 8 13.61 6.15 4.74
N ASP A 9 12.47 6.71 4.31
CA ASP A 9 11.32 6.99 5.19
C ASP A 9 10.35 5.81 5.31
N ALA A 10 10.26 4.95 4.30
CA ALA A 10 9.31 3.82 4.26
C ALA A 10 9.74 2.76 3.23
N VAL A 11 9.25 1.53 3.39
CA VAL A 11 9.46 0.43 2.44
C VAL A 11 8.13 -0.04 1.89
N GLY A 12 8.04 -0.19 0.57
CA GLY A 12 6.91 -0.80 -0.11
C GLY A 12 7.28 -2.12 -0.76
N THR A 13 6.37 -3.10 -0.78
CA THR A 13 6.63 -4.38 -1.49
C THR A 13 5.40 -4.89 -2.23
N VAL A 14 5.61 -5.30 -3.48
CA VAL A 14 4.60 -5.99 -4.29
C VAL A 14 4.41 -7.43 -3.82
N ALA A 15 3.20 -7.96 -3.95
CA ALA A 15 2.91 -9.35 -3.62
C ALA A 15 3.73 -10.31 -4.53
N PRO A 16 4.10 -11.52 -4.06
CA PRO A 16 4.91 -12.44 -4.84
C PRO A 16 4.08 -13.03 -5.98
N PHE A 17 4.41 -12.68 -7.22
CA PHE A 17 3.54 -12.96 -8.37
C PHE A 17 3.96 -14.17 -9.22
N TYR A 18 5.11 -14.80 -8.93
CA TYR A 18 5.50 -16.07 -9.57
C TYR A 18 4.74 -17.24 -8.94
N LEU A 19 4.92 -17.45 -7.63
CA LEU A 19 4.10 -18.34 -6.82
C LEU A 19 3.10 -17.49 -6.04
N LYS A 20 1.88 -17.42 -6.56
CA LYS A 20 0.84 -16.53 -6.04
C LYS A 20 0.30 -17.06 -4.71
N PRO A 21 0.13 -16.20 -3.69
CA PRO A 21 -0.59 -16.57 -2.49
C PRO A 21 -2.05 -16.85 -2.85
N GLY A 22 -2.58 -17.96 -2.34
CA GLY A 22 -3.97 -18.36 -2.51
C GLY A 22 -4.93 -17.73 -1.50
N SER A 23 -4.38 -17.12 -0.44
CA SER A 23 -5.17 -16.54 0.65
C SER A 23 -4.54 -15.27 1.23
N VAL A 24 -5.33 -14.53 2.01
CA VAL A 24 -4.85 -13.36 2.74
C VAL A 24 -3.82 -13.75 3.80
N GLU A 25 -3.99 -14.90 4.44
CA GLU A 25 -3.06 -15.43 5.44
C GLU A 25 -1.68 -15.69 4.84
N GLU A 26 -1.63 -16.27 3.64
CA GLU A 26 -0.37 -16.47 2.91
C GLU A 26 0.27 -15.14 2.50
N LEU A 27 -0.53 -14.15 2.09
CA LEU A 27 -0.04 -12.81 1.77
C LEU A 27 0.55 -12.10 2.99
N VAL A 28 -0.11 -12.18 4.15
CA VAL A 28 0.40 -11.65 5.43
C VAL A 28 1.67 -12.38 5.82
N ALA A 29 1.70 -13.72 5.73
CA ALA A 29 2.87 -14.53 6.05
C ALA A 29 4.08 -14.18 5.17
N PHE A 30 3.85 -13.82 3.90
CA PHE A 30 4.90 -13.34 3.01
C PHE A 30 5.44 -11.96 3.40
N TYR A 31 4.56 -11.00 3.71
CA TYR A 31 4.99 -9.64 4.04
C TYR A 31 5.60 -9.50 5.43
N LYS A 32 5.17 -10.32 6.39
CA LYS A 32 5.64 -10.28 7.78
C LYS A 32 7.17 -10.30 7.95
N PRO A 33 7.93 -11.25 7.37
CA PRO A 33 9.39 -11.25 7.48
C PRO A 33 10.05 -10.05 6.80
N ILE A 34 9.48 -9.53 5.70
CA ILE A 34 10.00 -8.36 4.99
C ILE A 34 9.83 -7.10 5.86
N ALA A 35 8.62 -6.90 6.39
CA ALA A 35 8.31 -5.78 7.27
C ALA A 35 9.12 -5.83 8.57
N ALA A 36 9.33 -7.02 9.14
CA ALA A 36 10.19 -7.20 10.30
C ALA A 36 11.67 -6.84 10.00
N ALA A 37 12.16 -7.17 8.80
CA ALA A 37 13.53 -6.86 8.40
C ALA A 37 13.78 -5.35 8.23
N CYS A 38 12.77 -4.55 7.87
CA CYS A 38 12.87 -3.10 7.76
C CYS A 38 12.38 -2.31 8.98
N ALA A 39 11.91 -2.97 10.04
CA ALA A 39 11.43 -2.29 11.23
C ALA A 39 12.54 -1.41 11.88
N PRO A 40 12.23 -0.20 12.38
CA PRO A 40 10.89 0.35 12.59
C PRO A 40 10.32 1.15 11.40
N LEU A 41 10.90 1.07 10.19
CA LEU A 41 10.39 1.82 9.04
C LEU A 41 8.93 1.43 8.74
N PRO A 42 8.05 2.40 8.43
CA PRO A 42 6.74 2.16 7.88
C PRO A 42 6.77 1.21 6.67
N PHE A 43 5.92 0.18 6.72
CA PHE A 43 5.77 -0.81 5.67
C PHE A 43 4.46 -0.60 4.90
N TYR A 44 4.55 -0.65 3.57
CA TYR A 44 3.41 -0.52 2.67
C TYR A 44 3.26 -1.75 1.78
N ALA A 45 2.05 -2.30 1.71
CA ALA A 45 1.72 -3.27 0.67
C ALA A 45 1.48 -2.56 -0.66
N TYR A 46 2.02 -3.08 -1.75
CA TYR A 46 1.73 -2.59 -3.10
C TYR A 46 0.74 -3.52 -3.79
N HIS A 47 -0.53 -3.09 -3.79
CA HIS A 47 -1.64 -3.80 -4.42
C HIS A 47 -1.82 -3.34 -5.87
N ILE A 48 -1.47 -4.21 -6.83
CA ILE A 48 -1.60 -3.97 -8.27
C ILE A 48 -2.04 -5.27 -8.99
N PRO A 49 -3.32 -5.65 -8.88
CA PRO A 49 -3.82 -6.93 -9.40
C PRO A 49 -3.68 -7.04 -10.91
N SER A 50 -3.75 -5.92 -11.65
CA SER A 50 -3.55 -5.90 -13.10
C SER A 50 -2.17 -6.42 -13.55
N MET A 51 -1.15 -6.27 -12.71
CA MET A 51 0.22 -6.73 -13.00
C MET A 51 0.57 -8.04 -12.27
N THR A 52 0.09 -8.23 -11.04
CA THR A 52 0.44 -9.38 -10.21
C THR A 52 -0.47 -10.59 -10.41
N GLY A 53 -1.71 -10.37 -10.88
CA GLY A 53 -2.77 -11.37 -10.89
C GLY A 53 -3.26 -11.77 -9.49
N ILE A 54 -2.90 -11.03 -8.44
CA ILE A 54 -3.28 -11.29 -7.05
C ILE A 54 -4.36 -10.29 -6.67
N ASN A 55 -5.61 -10.76 -6.65
CA ASN A 55 -6.80 -9.96 -6.32
C ASN A 55 -7.45 -10.47 -5.04
N LEU A 56 -6.70 -10.41 -3.94
CA LEU A 56 -7.16 -10.77 -2.60
C LEU A 56 -7.80 -9.56 -1.91
N PRO A 57 -8.81 -9.76 -1.03
CA PRO A 57 -9.47 -8.65 -0.34
C PRO A 57 -8.51 -7.88 0.56
N MET A 58 -8.21 -6.63 0.19
CA MET A 58 -7.22 -5.81 0.87
C MET A 58 -7.70 -5.32 2.24
N ILE A 59 -9.01 -5.20 2.44
CA ILE A 59 -9.59 -4.94 3.76
C ILE A 59 -9.28 -6.08 4.74
N ASP A 60 -9.34 -7.33 4.29
CA ASP A 60 -9.02 -8.48 5.14
C ASP A 60 -7.51 -8.59 5.37
N PHE A 61 -6.69 -8.22 4.38
CA PHE A 61 -5.26 -8.03 4.58
C PHE A 61 -4.95 -7.00 5.67
N LEU A 62 -5.61 -5.84 5.70
CA LEU A 62 -5.41 -4.86 6.77
C LEU A 62 -5.84 -5.41 8.14
N LYS A 63 -6.99 -6.09 8.22
CA LYS A 63 -7.47 -6.72 9.47
C LYS A 63 -6.52 -7.76 10.02
N ASN A 64 -5.96 -8.62 9.17
CA ASN A 64 -5.07 -9.70 9.61
C ASN A 64 -3.64 -9.19 9.78
N GLY A 65 -3.13 -8.44 8.80
CA GLY A 65 -1.79 -7.87 8.78
C GLY A 65 -1.54 -6.91 9.96
N SER A 66 -2.52 -6.10 10.35
CA SER A 66 -2.37 -5.18 11.51
C SER A 66 -2.11 -5.87 12.85
N LYS A 67 -2.48 -7.16 12.98
CA LYS A 67 -2.22 -7.98 14.17
C LYS A 67 -0.82 -8.60 14.16
N GLU A 68 -0.22 -8.77 12.98
CA GLU A 68 1.01 -9.54 12.79
C GLU A 68 2.20 -8.71 12.31
N ILE A 69 1.95 -7.52 11.76
CA ILE A 69 2.93 -6.63 11.15
C ILE A 69 2.86 -5.27 11.89
N PRO A 70 3.64 -5.07 12.97
CA PRO A 70 3.52 -3.89 13.82
C PRO A 70 3.78 -2.55 13.10
N ASN A 71 4.64 -2.57 12.09
CA ASN A 71 5.01 -1.40 11.27
C ASN A 71 4.21 -1.31 9.96
N LEU A 72 3.11 -2.07 9.78
CA LEU A 72 2.21 -1.90 8.64
C LEU A 72 1.56 -0.51 8.71
N ASN A 73 1.83 0.33 7.72
CA ASN A 73 1.37 1.71 7.70
C ASN A 73 0.34 2.00 6.59
N GLY A 74 0.28 1.19 5.53
CA GLY A 74 -0.68 1.45 4.47
C GLY A 74 -0.59 0.57 3.24
N ILE A 75 -1.27 1.01 2.19
CA ILE A 75 -1.35 0.33 0.90
C ILE A 75 -1.17 1.36 -0.22
N LYS A 76 -0.27 1.08 -1.17
CA LYS A 76 -0.34 1.67 -2.51
C LYS A 76 -1.38 0.89 -3.31
N PHE A 77 -2.53 1.50 -3.56
CA PHE A 77 -3.72 0.86 -4.12
C PHE A 77 -3.87 1.22 -5.61
N THR A 78 -3.32 0.37 -6.48
CA THR A 78 -3.43 0.48 -7.95
C THR A 78 -4.52 -0.46 -8.46
N SER A 79 -5.77 -0.10 -8.16
CA SER A 79 -6.99 -0.79 -8.60
C SER A 79 -8.12 0.24 -8.71
N ASN A 80 -9.12 -0.02 -9.55
CA ASN A 80 -10.31 0.82 -9.71
C ASN A 80 -11.48 0.37 -8.79
N ASN A 81 -11.25 -0.56 -7.87
CA ASN A 81 -12.22 -0.97 -6.87
C ASN A 81 -12.32 0.05 -5.72
N PHE A 82 -12.98 1.18 -5.98
CA PHE A 82 -13.12 2.26 -4.99
C PHE A 82 -13.97 1.87 -3.77
N MET A 83 -14.86 0.87 -3.91
CA MET A 83 -15.63 0.37 -2.77
C MET A 83 -14.71 -0.26 -1.72
N GLU A 84 -13.79 -1.13 -2.15
CA GLU A 84 -12.76 -1.71 -1.27
C GLU A 84 -11.77 -0.65 -0.77
N MET A 85 -11.42 0.33 -1.60
CA MET A 85 -10.59 1.46 -1.17
C MET A 85 -11.24 2.22 0.01
N ILE A 86 -12.55 2.49 -0.05
CA ILE A 86 -13.30 3.15 1.03
C ILE A 86 -13.28 2.30 2.30
N GLU A 87 -13.46 0.98 2.19
CA GLU A 87 -13.37 0.07 3.34
C GLU A 87 -11.99 0.14 3.99
N CYS A 88 -10.93 0.11 3.18
CA CYS A 88 -9.55 0.23 3.65
C CYS A 88 -9.28 1.59 4.31
N ILE A 89 -9.76 2.69 3.72
CA ILE A 89 -9.59 4.06 4.25
C ILE A 89 -10.31 4.22 5.60
N ARG A 90 -11.48 3.59 5.79
CA ARG A 90 -12.27 3.74 7.02
C ARG A 90 -11.86 2.77 8.12
N PHE A 91 -11.10 1.73 7.79
CA PHE A 91 -10.68 0.72 8.74
C PHE A 91 -9.81 1.29 9.87
N ASP A 92 -9.98 0.74 11.07
CA ASP A 92 -9.25 1.12 12.30
C ASP A 92 -9.20 2.65 12.54
N GLY A 93 -10.34 3.32 12.33
CA GLY A 93 -10.46 4.77 12.53
C GLY A 93 -9.67 5.61 11.52
N GLY A 94 -9.33 5.06 10.35
CA GLY A 94 -8.53 5.74 9.34
C GLY A 94 -7.03 5.77 9.65
N ARG A 95 -6.56 4.73 10.36
CA ARG A 95 -5.15 4.55 10.73
C ARG A 95 -4.22 4.39 9.53
N PHE A 96 -4.66 3.68 8.48
CA PHE A 96 -3.79 3.29 7.37
C PHE A 96 -3.77 4.33 6.25
N ASP A 97 -2.59 4.58 5.70
CA ASP A 97 -2.41 5.44 4.54
C ASP A 97 -2.68 4.67 3.25
N ILE A 98 -3.87 4.88 2.67
CA ILE A 98 -4.27 4.28 1.39
C ILE A 98 -3.98 5.29 0.27
N LEU A 99 -2.95 5.00 -0.53
CA LEU A 99 -2.45 5.88 -1.58
C LEU A 99 -2.98 5.43 -2.94
N ASN A 100 -3.56 6.36 -3.71
CA ASN A 100 -4.09 6.06 -5.04
C ASN A 100 -2.96 5.73 -6.03
N GLY A 101 -3.14 4.64 -6.79
CA GLY A 101 -2.09 4.12 -7.66
C GLY A 101 -2.30 4.27 -9.17
N PHE A 102 -3.52 4.55 -9.65
CA PHE A 102 -3.79 4.92 -11.04
C PHE A 102 -3.87 6.43 -11.18
N ASP A 103 -2.87 7.02 -11.83
CA ASP A 103 -2.70 8.46 -12.02
C ASP A 103 -3.95 9.12 -12.63
N GLU A 104 -4.50 8.51 -13.68
CA GLU A 104 -5.69 8.97 -14.40
C GLU A 104 -6.98 8.92 -13.56
N MET A 105 -6.95 8.23 -12.41
CA MET A 105 -8.05 8.14 -11.46
C MET A 105 -7.75 8.82 -10.13
N LEU A 106 -6.68 9.63 -10.03
CA LEU A 106 -6.32 10.31 -8.78
C LEU A 106 -7.48 11.13 -8.21
N LEU A 107 -8.23 11.85 -9.06
CA LEU A 107 -9.40 12.62 -8.61
C LEU A 107 -10.44 11.75 -7.91
N CYS A 108 -10.71 10.55 -8.44
CA CYS A 108 -11.64 9.60 -7.83
C CYS A 108 -11.10 9.09 -6.48
N GLY A 109 -9.82 8.74 -6.41
CA GLY A 109 -9.16 8.33 -5.17
C GLY A 109 -9.24 9.41 -4.09
N MET A 110 -8.94 10.66 -4.44
CA MET A 110 -9.06 11.80 -3.52
C MET A 110 -10.52 12.02 -3.08
N ALA A 111 -11.49 11.89 -3.99
CA ALA A 111 -12.92 12.06 -3.67
C ALA A 111 -13.43 11.03 -2.65
N VAL A 112 -12.85 9.82 -2.62
CA VAL A 112 -13.20 8.79 -1.62
C VAL A 112 -12.34 8.83 -0.35
N GLY A 113 -11.39 9.78 -0.25
CA GLY A 113 -10.61 10.04 0.96
C GLY A 113 -9.16 9.57 0.95
N ALA A 114 -8.61 9.16 -0.21
CA ALA A 114 -7.17 8.95 -0.32
C ALA A 114 -6.41 10.24 -0.01
N ARG A 115 -5.26 10.13 0.67
CA ARG A 115 -4.46 11.29 1.12
C ARG A 115 -3.40 11.72 0.09
N GLY A 116 -3.26 10.98 -0.99
CA GLY A 116 -2.30 11.24 -2.05
C GLY A 116 -2.25 10.10 -3.06
N GLY A 117 -1.30 10.18 -3.97
CA GLY A 117 -1.08 9.14 -4.97
C GLY A 117 0.40 8.81 -5.16
N VAL A 118 0.67 7.59 -5.63
CA VAL A 118 2.00 7.16 -6.08
C VAL A 118 1.88 6.67 -7.51
N GLY A 119 2.49 7.39 -8.43
CA GLY A 119 2.17 7.33 -9.85
C GLY A 119 3.31 7.82 -10.73
N SER A 120 3.29 7.40 -12.00
CA SER A 120 4.37 7.69 -12.96
C SER A 120 4.29 9.09 -13.53
N THR A 121 3.08 9.60 -13.76
CA THR A 121 2.81 10.92 -14.38
C THR A 121 3.36 12.07 -13.53
N TYR A 122 3.47 11.87 -12.22
CA TYR A 122 3.97 12.87 -11.27
C TYR A 122 5.41 13.30 -11.57
N ASN A 123 6.21 12.46 -12.24
CA ASN A 123 7.58 12.79 -12.63
C ASN A 123 7.65 13.96 -13.64
N TYR A 124 6.62 14.18 -14.45
CA TYR A 124 6.65 15.16 -15.54
C TYR A 124 5.40 16.07 -15.62
N SER A 125 4.31 15.70 -14.94
CA SER A 125 3.05 16.44 -14.96
C SER A 125 2.84 17.30 -13.72
N LEU A 126 3.63 17.09 -12.66
CA LEU A 126 3.57 17.97 -11.50
C LEU A 126 4.15 19.34 -11.89
N ARG A 127 3.29 20.36 -11.89
CA ARG A 127 3.76 21.74 -11.79
C ARG A 127 4.27 21.95 -10.37
N THR A 128 5.58 22.05 -10.22
CA THR A 128 6.11 22.79 -9.09
C THR A 128 5.65 24.24 -9.27
N SER A 129 4.90 24.79 -8.32
CA SER A 129 4.78 26.24 -8.26
C SER A 129 6.20 26.80 -8.23
N PRO A 130 6.54 27.82 -9.04
CA PRO A 130 7.81 28.49 -8.87
C PRO A 130 7.86 29.01 -7.42
N ALA A 131 8.94 28.68 -6.74
CA ALA A 131 9.27 29.25 -5.43
C ALA A 131 9.46 30.78 -5.54
#